data_AF-A0A3D5Y635-F1
#
_entry.id   AF-A0A3D5Y635-F1
#
_cell.length_a   1.000
_cell.length_b   1.000
_cell.length_c   1.000
_cell.angle_alpha   90.00
_cell.angle_beta   90.00
_cell.angle_gamma   90.00
#
_symmetry.space_group_name_H-M   'P 1'
#
loop_
_entity.id
_entity.type
_entity.pdbx_description
1 polymer ?
#
loop_
_entity_poly.entity_id
_entity_poly.type
_entity_poly.pdbx_seq_one_letter_code
_entity_poly.pdbx_strand_id
1 'polypeptide(L)'
;MKYCKDCEPAQEIHWVAYLSVVLGYLGQPFFDFMEMLFKSTAEAISYSASIPFLKLMVFLGFGHFSKHSDSKDTLRTKCFWEEAERRGIKMVEFHMGLIRDAFIAEYKGKTITFDGLPRPESLESDSLKWMDNKGIMKIKFEKEGLPVAKGGVAFTKRKALKIFNEIAKPVITKPNLGSRSRHTLIHVDTPEKLIYGFKKAKKLSPLVIIEEELRGYLFRATLVGGKLVGVVRRDQPEVVGDGIHTLEELMNKENERLERKGPIFHKIVVDPDAEIELKREGIGMKDIPKKDRVITFSQKTSRGIGGTTTEVTDMIHPENVKMLEKLGAYLKDPLVGVDLIIEKIEEPWFSEQHCGIIECNSLPFIDLHHYPLFGKPNNVAGKLWNLVMPETKID
;
A
#
# COMPACT_ATOMS: atom_id res chain seq x y z
N MET A 1 -17.26 -15.81 -10.47
CA MET A 1 -16.98 -14.54 -9.76
C MET A 1 -17.99 -13.51 -10.25
N LYS A 2 -18.80 -12.87 -9.37
CA LYS A 2 -19.64 -11.75 -9.79
C LYS A 2 -18.78 -10.50 -9.86
N TYR A 3 -18.81 -9.80 -10.98
CA TYR A 3 -18.11 -8.54 -11.14
C TYR A 3 -18.60 -7.51 -10.11
N CYS A 4 -17.68 -6.79 -9.50
CA CYS A 4 -17.94 -5.70 -8.57
C CYS A 4 -17.06 -4.49 -8.90
N LYS A 5 -17.70 -3.37 -9.20
CA LYS A 5 -17.04 -2.11 -9.50
C LYS A 5 -16.17 -1.61 -8.34
N ASP A 6 -16.64 -1.75 -7.10
CA ASP A 6 -15.88 -1.37 -5.90
C ASP A 6 -14.61 -2.20 -5.65
N CYS A 7 -14.42 -3.29 -6.40
CA CYS A 7 -13.22 -4.11 -6.33
C CYS A 7 -12.19 -3.75 -7.40
N GLU A 8 -12.51 -2.91 -8.38
CA GLU A 8 -11.57 -2.55 -9.44
C GLU A 8 -10.31 -1.83 -8.94
N PRO A 9 -9.14 -2.07 -9.57
CA PRO A 9 -8.96 -2.81 -10.83
C PRO A 9 -8.85 -4.33 -10.69
N ALA A 10 -8.78 -4.88 -9.47
CA ALA A 10 -8.62 -6.32 -9.25
C ALA A 10 -9.80 -6.89 -8.47
N GLN A 11 -10.60 -7.71 -9.13
CA GLN A 11 -11.80 -8.28 -8.53
C GLN A 11 -11.50 -9.13 -7.28
N GLU A 12 -12.46 -9.16 -6.35
CA GLU A 12 -12.35 -9.87 -5.08
C GLU A 12 -13.58 -10.74 -4.90
N ILE A 13 -13.41 -11.97 -4.43
CA ILE A 13 -14.55 -12.86 -4.15
C ILE A 13 -15.08 -12.53 -2.76
N HIS A 14 -16.11 -11.67 -2.69
CA HIS A 14 -16.59 -11.06 -1.45
C HIS A 14 -16.84 -12.06 -0.31
N TRP A 15 -17.50 -13.19 -0.60
CA TRP A 15 -17.82 -14.17 0.45
C TRP A 15 -16.56 -14.88 0.97
N VAL A 16 -15.55 -15.10 0.13
CA VAL A 16 -14.24 -15.65 0.54
C VAL A 16 -13.52 -14.64 1.41
N ALA A 17 -13.48 -13.37 0.99
CA ALA A 17 -12.89 -12.29 1.78
C ALA A 17 -13.61 -12.12 3.13
N TYR A 18 -14.94 -12.18 3.15
CA TYR A 18 -15.71 -12.09 4.40
C TYR A 18 -15.42 -13.30 5.31
N LEU A 19 -15.44 -14.51 4.75
CA LEU A 19 -15.22 -15.74 5.50
C LEU A 19 -13.78 -15.84 6.01
N SER A 20 -12.79 -15.41 5.24
CA SER A 20 -11.39 -15.41 5.68
C SER A 20 -11.19 -14.50 6.90
N VAL A 21 -11.87 -13.36 6.96
CA VAL A 21 -11.86 -12.51 8.16
C VAL A 21 -12.50 -13.22 9.34
N VAL A 22 -13.67 -13.84 9.16
CA VAL A 22 -14.37 -14.56 10.24
C VAL A 22 -13.53 -15.73 10.77
N LEU A 23 -12.98 -16.55 9.87
CA LEU A 23 -12.13 -17.68 10.21
C LEU A 23 -10.83 -17.23 10.86
N GLY A 24 -10.24 -16.11 10.42
CA GLY A 24 -9.07 -15.53 11.07
C GLY A 24 -9.34 -15.24 12.56
N TYR A 25 -10.47 -14.59 12.88
CA TYR A 25 -10.84 -14.32 14.27
C TYR A 25 -11.15 -15.58 15.08
N LEU A 26 -11.81 -16.57 14.49
CA LEU A 26 -12.15 -17.82 15.19
C LEU A 26 -10.92 -18.73 15.38
N GLY A 27 -10.01 -18.73 14.40
CA GLY A 27 -8.81 -19.55 14.39
C GLY A 27 -7.64 -18.95 15.16
N GLN A 28 -7.65 -17.64 15.44
CA GLN A 28 -6.54 -16.95 16.11
C GLN A 28 -6.08 -17.65 17.41
N PRO A 29 -6.95 -18.07 18.34
CA PRO A 29 -6.51 -18.75 19.56
C PRO A 29 -5.80 -20.09 19.30
N PHE A 30 -6.23 -20.80 18.25
CA PHE A 30 -5.58 -22.04 17.82
C PHE A 30 -4.23 -21.77 17.18
N PHE A 31 -4.13 -20.76 16.30
CA PHE A 31 -2.85 -20.37 15.70
C PHE A 31 -1.85 -19.87 16.75
N ASP A 32 -2.28 -19.05 17.70
CA ASP A 32 -1.43 -18.56 18.79
C ASP A 32 -0.91 -19.72 19.66
N PHE A 33 -1.77 -20.72 19.93
CA PHE A 33 -1.39 -21.95 20.64
C PHE A 33 -0.41 -22.82 19.86
N MET A 34 -0.66 -23.01 18.56
CA MET A 34 0.23 -23.78 17.69
C MET A 34 1.59 -23.09 17.52
N GLU A 35 1.61 -21.77 17.38
CA GLU A 35 2.85 -21.00 17.32
C GLU A 35 3.63 -21.16 18.63
N MET A 36 2.99 -21.01 19.78
CA MET A 36 3.63 -21.23 21.08
C MET A 36 4.28 -22.62 21.20
N LEU A 37 3.66 -23.65 20.64
CA LEU A 37 4.18 -25.03 20.67
C LEU A 37 5.32 -25.28 19.68
N PHE A 38 5.31 -24.62 18.52
CA PHE A 38 6.15 -25.00 17.39
C PHE A 38 7.08 -23.89 16.86
N LYS A 39 7.12 -22.70 17.47
CA LYS A 39 7.89 -21.54 16.99
C LYS A 39 9.35 -21.87 16.67
N SER A 40 10.05 -22.50 17.62
CA SER A 40 11.48 -22.85 17.45
C SER A 40 11.72 -23.96 16.41
N THR A 41 10.74 -24.85 16.21
CA THR A 41 10.83 -25.94 15.23
C THR A 41 10.46 -25.49 13.82
N ALA A 42 9.48 -24.60 13.66
CA ALA A 42 9.03 -24.11 12.36
C ALA A 42 10.07 -23.19 11.69
N GLU A 43 10.70 -22.30 12.45
CA GLU A 43 11.76 -21.40 11.97
C GLU A 43 13.00 -22.21 11.52
N ALA A 44 13.39 -23.24 12.28
CA ALA A 44 14.55 -24.08 11.97
C ALA A 44 14.32 -25.03 10.76
N ILE A 45 13.09 -25.55 10.61
CA ILE A 45 12.73 -26.50 9.55
C ILE A 45 12.42 -25.78 8.23
N SER A 46 11.81 -24.59 8.27
CA SER A 46 11.39 -23.87 7.05
C SER A 46 12.56 -23.54 6.12
N TYR A 47 13.68 -23.07 6.67
CA TYR A 47 14.82 -22.63 5.87
C TYR A 47 15.67 -23.80 5.35
N SER A 48 15.96 -24.78 6.20
CA SER A 48 16.78 -25.94 5.83
C SER A 48 16.05 -26.88 4.85
N ALA A 49 14.71 -26.89 4.86
CA ALA A 49 13.91 -27.73 3.98
C ALA A 49 13.44 -27.03 2.69
N SER A 50 13.37 -25.70 2.64
CA SER A 50 12.79 -24.97 1.49
C SER A 50 13.60 -25.12 0.20
N ILE A 51 14.92 -24.93 0.22
CA ILE A 51 15.75 -25.15 -0.99
C ILE A 51 15.69 -26.62 -1.46
N PRO A 52 15.89 -27.64 -0.60
CA PRO A 52 15.68 -29.04 -0.99
C PRO A 52 14.27 -29.33 -1.53
N PHE A 53 13.23 -28.74 -0.93
CA PHE A 53 11.85 -28.90 -1.37
C PHE A 53 11.63 -28.30 -2.76
N LEU A 54 12.09 -27.07 -3.02
CA LEU A 54 12.00 -26.45 -4.34
C LEU A 54 12.76 -27.28 -5.38
N LYS A 55 13.96 -27.77 -5.05
CA LYS A 55 14.72 -28.68 -5.92
C LYS A 55 13.98 -29.98 -6.18
N LEU A 56 13.30 -30.56 -5.19
CA LEU A 56 12.45 -31.73 -5.34
C LEU A 56 11.26 -31.45 -6.27
N MET A 57 10.59 -30.31 -6.12
CA MET A 57 9.48 -29.92 -7.01
C MET A 57 9.93 -29.78 -8.46
N VAL A 58 11.11 -29.20 -8.70
CA VAL A 58 11.71 -29.16 -10.03
C VAL A 58 12.06 -30.56 -10.54
N PHE A 59 12.69 -31.39 -9.70
CA PHE A 59 13.04 -32.77 -10.04
C PHE A 59 11.82 -33.62 -10.42
N LEU A 60 10.70 -33.44 -9.70
CA LEU A 60 9.43 -34.11 -9.98
C LEU A 60 8.66 -33.51 -11.17
N GLY A 61 9.17 -32.44 -11.80
CA GLY A 61 8.54 -31.79 -12.97
C GLY A 61 7.36 -30.88 -12.63
N PHE A 62 7.15 -30.54 -11.35
CA PHE A 62 6.08 -29.64 -10.92
C PHE A 62 6.44 -28.14 -11.06
N GLY A 63 7.70 -27.82 -11.32
CA GLY A 63 8.14 -26.43 -11.53
C GLY A 63 9.50 -26.34 -12.20
N HIS A 64 9.98 -25.11 -12.38
CA HIS A 64 11.33 -24.84 -12.89
C HIS A 64 11.92 -23.57 -12.26
N PHE A 65 13.25 -23.43 -12.33
CA PHE A 65 13.93 -22.19 -11.94
C PHE A 65 14.17 -21.30 -13.16
N SER A 66 13.80 -20.02 -13.05
CA SER A 66 14.24 -18.97 -13.96
C SER A 66 15.47 -18.27 -13.39
N LYS A 67 16.47 -18.00 -14.23
CA LYS A 67 17.69 -17.25 -13.87
C LYS A 67 17.66 -15.80 -14.32
N HIS A 68 16.57 -15.37 -14.92
CA HIS A 68 16.42 -14.04 -15.48
C HIS A 68 15.03 -13.50 -15.15
N SER A 69 14.96 -12.19 -14.94
CA SER A 69 13.68 -11.50 -14.96
C SER A 69 13.07 -11.54 -16.36
N ASP A 70 11.74 -11.63 -16.44
CA ASP A 70 10.98 -11.63 -17.69
C ASP A 70 9.90 -10.53 -17.75
N SER A 71 9.17 -10.49 -18.87
CA SER A 71 8.14 -9.46 -19.12
C SER A 71 6.91 -9.57 -18.21
N LYS A 72 6.66 -10.74 -17.61
CA LYS A 72 5.52 -10.98 -16.70
C LYS A 72 5.86 -10.59 -15.26
N ASP A 73 7.12 -10.32 -14.95
CA ASP A 73 7.51 -9.84 -13.63
C ASP A 73 6.91 -8.47 -13.32
N THR A 74 6.51 -8.31 -12.07
CA THR A 74 6.05 -7.01 -11.56
C THR A 74 7.19 -6.00 -11.59
N LEU A 75 6.86 -4.70 -11.70
CA LEU A 75 7.88 -3.63 -11.59
C LEU A 75 8.64 -3.73 -10.26
N ARG A 76 7.97 -4.14 -9.19
CA ARG A 76 8.57 -4.40 -7.88
C ARG A 76 9.66 -5.48 -7.96
N THR A 77 9.36 -6.60 -8.62
CA THR A 77 10.31 -7.71 -8.85
C THR A 77 11.54 -7.21 -9.61
N LYS A 78 11.31 -6.48 -10.71
CA LYS A 78 12.38 -5.90 -11.53
C LYS A 78 13.30 -5.00 -10.74
N CYS A 79 12.76 -4.14 -9.86
CA CYS A 79 13.57 -3.20 -9.06
C CYS A 79 14.65 -3.90 -8.22
N PHE A 80 14.31 -4.96 -7.47
CA PHE A 80 15.33 -5.65 -6.67
C PHE A 80 16.17 -6.62 -7.47
N TRP A 81 15.65 -7.17 -8.57
CA TRP A 81 16.40 -8.05 -9.45
C TRP A 81 17.52 -7.30 -10.18
N GLU A 82 17.19 -6.17 -10.80
CA GLU A 82 18.17 -5.31 -11.50
C GLU A 82 19.27 -4.82 -10.55
N GLU A 83 18.90 -4.45 -9.31
CA GLU A 83 19.87 -4.07 -8.30
C GLU A 83 20.74 -5.26 -7.84
N ALA A 84 20.18 -6.47 -7.76
CA ALA A 84 20.93 -7.68 -7.44
C ALA A 84 21.97 -7.99 -8.55
N GLU A 85 21.59 -7.87 -9.82
CA GLU A 85 22.48 -8.04 -10.96
C GLU A 85 23.63 -7.02 -10.93
N ARG A 86 23.34 -5.74 -10.65
CA ARG A 86 24.37 -4.70 -10.49
C ARG A 86 25.39 -5.02 -9.40
N ARG A 87 24.98 -5.75 -8.36
CA ARG A 87 25.81 -6.18 -7.22
C ARG A 87 26.52 -7.52 -7.44
N GLY A 88 26.24 -8.21 -8.54
CA GLY A 88 26.74 -9.56 -8.79
C GLY A 88 26.10 -10.62 -7.88
N ILE A 89 24.92 -10.34 -7.32
CA ILE A 89 24.12 -11.32 -6.58
C ILE A 89 23.44 -12.22 -7.61
N LYS A 90 23.68 -13.53 -7.53
CA LYS A 90 23.02 -14.50 -8.40
C LYS A 90 21.60 -14.72 -7.90
N MET A 91 20.62 -14.51 -8.75
CA MET A 91 19.22 -14.71 -8.42
C MET A 91 18.58 -15.82 -9.25
N VAL A 92 17.72 -16.60 -8.62
CA VAL A 92 16.79 -17.50 -9.30
C VAL A 92 15.38 -17.35 -8.73
N GLU A 93 14.38 -17.43 -9.61
CA GLU A 93 12.96 -17.46 -9.25
C GLU A 93 12.41 -18.88 -9.50
N PHE A 94 11.60 -19.39 -8.58
CA PHE A 94 10.87 -20.65 -8.77
C PHE A 94 9.49 -20.40 -9.38
N HIS A 95 9.18 -21.13 -10.46
CA HIS A 95 7.90 -21.04 -11.17
C HIS A 95 7.13 -22.35 -11.07
N MET A 96 5.88 -22.28 -10.61
CA MET A 96 4.94 -23.41 -10.56
C MET A 96 3.56 -22.98 -11.07
N GLY A 97 3.32 -23.13 -12.37
CA GLY A 97 2.09 -22.67 -13.02
C GLY A 97 1.96 -21.15 -12.96
N LEU A 98 0.97 -20.65 -12.23
CA LEU A 98 0.77 -19.21 -11.97
C LEU A 98 1.49 -18.71 -10.71
N ILE A 99 2.02 -19.62 -9.89
CA ILE A 99 2.74 -19.28 -8.66
C ILE A 99 4.15 -18.83 -9.06
N ARG A 100 4.41 -17.57 -8.74
CA ARG A 100 5.67 -16.84 -8.91
C ARG A 100 5.94 -16.12 -7.58
N ASP A 101 7.06 -15.39 -7.48
CA ASP A 101 7.50 -14.65 -6.29
C ASP A 101 8.32 -15.43 -5.23
N ALA A 102 8.75 -16.68 -5.49
CA ALA A 102 9.69 -17.39 -4.62
C ALA A 102 11.12 -17.28 -5.16
N PHE A 103 12.03 -16.67 -4.40
CA PHE A 103 13.37 -16.33 -4.87
C PHE A 103 14.47 -16.99 -4.02
N ILE A 104 15.57 -17.31 -4.69
CA ILE A 104 16.84 -17.68 -4.05
C ILE A 104 17.90 -16.69 -4.54
N ALA A 105 18.63 -16.08 -3.61
CA ALA A 105 19.73 -15.17 -3.92
C ALA A 105 21.03 -15.68 -3.30
N GLU A 106 22.12 -15.67 -4.08
CA GLU A 106 23.43 -16.18 -3.68
C GLU A 106 24.53 -15.16 -3.97
N TYR A 107 25.37 -14.89 -2.97
CA TYR A 107 26.56 -14.06 -3.10
C TYR A 107 27.72 -14.64 -2.27
N LYS A 108 28.85 -14.94 -2.93
CA LYS A 108 30.09 -15.46 -2.30
C LYS A 108 29.86 -16.62 -1.30
N GLY A 109 28.96 -17.54 -1.64
CA GLY A 109 28.65 -18.72 -0.82
C GLY A 109 27.62 -18.50 0.29
N LYS A 110 27.14 -17.26 0.49
CA LYS A 110 25.96 -16.99 1.30
C LYS A 110 24.72 -17.06 0.42
N THR A 111 23.73 -17.81 0.86
CA THR A 111 22.44 -17.96 0.19
C THR A 111 21.34 -17.45 1.10
N ILE A 112 20.32 -16.83 0.53
CA ILE A 112 19.06 -16.53 1.22
C ILE A 112 17.89 -16.99 0.35
N THR A 113 16.75 -17.23 0.97
CA THR A 113 15.48 -17.44 0.29
C THR A 113 14.46 -16.43 0.78
N PHE A 114 13.60 -15.94 -0.12
CA PHE A 114 12.54 -15.01 0.26
C PHE A 114 11.38 -15.06 -0.72
N ASP A 115 10.20 -14.69 -0.22
CA ASP A 115 9.00 -14.51 -1.02
C ASP A 115 8.71 -13.03 -1.23
N GLY A 116 8.46 -12.63 -2.47
CA GLY A 116 8.12 -11.26 -2.85
C GLY A 116 9.29 -10.27 -2.81
N LEU A 117 9.77 -9.87 -1.63
CA LEU A 117 10.86 -8.89 -1.47
C LEU A 117 11.99 -9.46 -0.59
N PRO A 118 13.27 -9.11 -0.86
CA PRO A 118 14.39 -9.55 -0.04
C PRO A 118 14.18 -9.20 1.44
N ARG A 119 14.35 -10.18 2.33
CA ARG A 119 14.23 -10.01 3.79
C ARG A 119 15.40 -10.70 4.51
N PRO A 120 15.86 -10.19 5.66
CA PRO A 120 16.84 -10.90 6.50
C PRO A 120 16.25 -12.19 7.07
N GLU A 121 17.09 -13.22 7.23
CA GLU A 121 16.69 -14.59 7.61
C GLU A 121 16.07 -14.73 9.01
N SER A 122 16.22 -13.74 9.91
CA SER A 122 15.92 -13.87 11.34
C SER A 122 14.79 -12.96 11.86
N LEU A 123 13.97 -12.38 10.99
CA LEU A 123 13.02 -11.32 11.37
C LEU A 123 11.61 -11.55 10.81
N GLU A 124 10.89 -12.55 11.33
CA GLU A 124 9.43 -12.42 11.37
C GLU A 124 9.05 -11.50 12.54
N SER A 125 8.59 -10.29 12.21
CA SER A 125 8.20 -9.35 13.24
C SER A 125 6.83 -9.71 13.81
N ASP A 126 6.65 -9.62 15.13
CA ASP A 126 5.33 -9.79 15.78
C ASP A 126 4.28 -8.82 15.22
N SER A 127 4.72 -7.74 14.59
CA SER A 127 3.85 -6.77 13.94
C SER A 127 3.14 -7.31 12.69
N LEU A 128 3.72 -8.30 11.98
CA LEU A 128 3.10 -8.91 10.79
C LEU A 128 1.72 -9.49 11.08
N LYS A 129 1.50 -9.99 12.29
CA LYS A 129 0.24 -10.63 12.72
C LYS A 129 -0.93 -9.66 12.79
N TRP A 130 -0.66 -8.37 12.96
CA TRP A 130 -1.71 -7.37 13.20
C TRP A 130 -1.58 -6.08 12.41
N MET A 131 -0.44 -5.77 11.77
CA MET A 131 -0.23 -4.47 11.11
C MET A 131 -1.24 -4.20 10.00
N ASP A 132 -1.70 -5.24 9.29
CA ASP A 132 -2.70 -5.13 8.24
C ASP A 132 -4.13 -5.02 8.81
N ASN A 133 -4.31 -5.32 10.11
CA ASN A 133 -5.57 -5.14 10.83
C ASN A 133 -5.69 -3.68 11.29
N LYS A 134 -6.33 -2.88 10.45
CA LYS A 134 -6.49 -1.43 10.63
C LYS A 134 -7.10 -1.05 12.00
N GLY A 135 -7.99 -1.87 12.56
CA GLY A 135 -8.56 -1.65 13.88
C GLY A 135 -7.58 -1.86 15.03
N ILE A 136 -6.80 -2.95 15.00
CA ILE A 136 -5.77 -3.24 16.02
C ILE A 136 -4.62 -2.24 15.90
N MET A 137 -4.18 -1.97 14.68
CA MET A 137 -3.15 -0.97 14.35
C MET A 137 -3.50 0.38 14.95
N LYS A 138 -4.72 0.87 14.76
CA LYS A 138 -5.19 2.14 15.31
C LYS A 138 -5.04 2.21 16.83
N ILE A 139 -5.57 1.22 17.54
CA ILE A 139 -5.51 1.17 19.01
C ILE A 139 -4.05 1.16 19.51
N LYS A 140 -3.17 0.42 18.83
CA LYS A 140 -1.75 0.37 19.16
C LYS A 140 -1.06 1.70 18.91
N PHE A 141 -1.33 2.34 17.78
CA PHE A 141 -0.67 3.58 17.39
C PHE A 141 -1.12 4.76 18.24
N GLU A 142 -2.40 4.84 18.61
CA GLU A 142 -2.90 5.82 19.57
C GLU A 142 -2.18 5.71 20.92
N LYS A 143 -1.96 4.48 21.41
CA LYS A 143 -1.22 4.24 22.67
C LYS A 143 0.24 4.67 22.59
N GLU A 144 0.87 4.54 21.42
CA GLU A 144 2.23 5.01 21.18
C GLU A 144 2.31 6.52 20.90
N GLY A 145 1.18 7.24 20.88
CA GLY A 145 1.12 8.66 20.54
C GLY A 145 1.47 8.95 19.08
N LEU A 146 1.24 7.99 18.18
CA LEU A 146 1.38 8.16 16.73
C LEU A 146 0.05 8.71 16.15
N PRO A 147 0.11 9.61 15.14
CA PRO A 147 -1.09 10.23 14.61
C PRO A 147 -1.92 9.22 13.81
N VAL A 148 -3.20 9.11 14.15
CA VAL A 148 -4.22 8.37 13.38
C VAL A 148 -5.52 9.17 13.43
N ALA A 149 -6.40 8.97 12.43
CA ALA A 149 -7.72 9.60 12.43
C ALA A 149 -8.50 9.23 13.71
N LYS A 150 -9.39 10.08 14.25
CA LYS A 150 -10.25 9.62 15.35
C LYS A 150 -11.35 8.71 14.81
N GLY A 151 -11.74 7.70 15.58
CA GLY A 151 -12.80 6.79 15.15
C GLY A 151 -12.75 5.44 15.85
N GLY A 152 -13.38 4.44 15.24
CA GLY A 152 -13.35 3.09 15.77
C GLY A 152 -13.96 2.05 14.86
N VAL A 153 -14.00 0.82 15.38
CA VAL A 153 -14.53 -0.34 14.67
C VAL A 153 -15.97 -0.62 15.11
N ALA A 154 -16.85 -0.91 14.16
CA ALA A 154 -18.22 -1.31 14.40
C ALA A 154 -18.55 -2.65 13.73
N PHE A 155 -19.12 -3.56 14.52
CA PHE A 155 -19.78 -4.77 14.01
C PHE A 155 -21.27 -4.52 13.68
N THR A 156 -21.93 -3.61 14.39
CA THR A 156 -23.38 -3.34 14.25
C THR A 156 -23.64 -1.93 13.76
N LYS A 157 -24.77 -1.74 13.06
CA LYS A 157 -25.26 -0.41 12.65
C LYS A 157 -25.38 0.53 13.86
N ARG A 158 -25.86 0.04 15.01
CA ARG A 158 -25.99 0.83 16.24
C ARG A 158 -24.64 1.37 16.72
N LYS A 159 -23.60 0.53 16.72
CA LYS A 159 -22.24 0.97 17.11
C LYS A 159 -21.66 1.95 16.07
N ALA A 160 -21.90 1.73 14.78
CA ALA A 160 -21.47 2.65 13.73
C ALA A 160 -22.07 4.05 13.91
N LEU A 161 -23.39 4.14 14.15
CA LEU A 161 -24.08 5.41 14.42
C LEU A 161 -23.58 6.08 15.70
N LYS A 162 -23.27 5.29 16.75
CA LYS A 162 -22.67 5.82 17.97
C LYS A 162 -21.33 6.50 17.68
N ILE A 163 -20.41 5.80 17.00
CA ILE A 163 -19.09 6.36 16.64
C ILE A 163 -19.26 7.62 15.78
N PHE A 164 -20.11 7.55 14.76
CA PHE A 164 -20.37 8.68 13.86
C PHE A 164 -20.83 9.94 14.62
N ASN A 165 -21.67 9.80 15.64
CA ASN A 165 -22.14 10.94 16.42
C ASN A 165 -21.04 11.54 17.32
N GLU A 166 -20.04 10.75 17.72
CA GLU A 166 -18.98 11.15 18.67
C GLU A 166 -17.77 11.85 18.00
N ILE A 167 -17.60 11.72 16.68
CA ILE A 167 -16.42 12.25 15.95
C ILE A 167 -16.77 13.39 14.98
N ALA A 168 -15.76 14.13 14.52
CA ALA A 168 -15.93 15.20 13.54
C ALA A 168 -16.34 14.66 12.16
N LYS A 169 -17.06 15.49 11.39
CA LYS A 169 -17.53 15.15 10.04
C LYS A 169 -16.75 15.98 9.01
N PRO A 170 -16.59 15.49 7.77
CA PRO A 170 -17.05 14.19 7.28
C PRO A 170 -16.24 13.02 7.85
N VAL A 171 -16.84 11.83 7.78
CA VAL A 171 -16.19 10.55 8.14
C VAL A 171 -15.98 9.71 6.88
N ILE A 172 -15.20 8.64 7.04
CA ILE A 172 -15.09 7.55 6.06
C ILE A 172 -15.63 6.25 6.66
N THR A 173 -16.05 5.33 5.78
CA THR A 173 -16.31 3.93 6.14
C THR A 173 -15.45 3.02 5.28
N LYS A 174 -14.72 2.07 5.89
CA LYS A 174 -13.91 1.08 5.17
C LYS A 174 -13.93 -0.29 5.85
N PRO A 175 -13.74 -1.40 5.11
CA PRO A 175 -13.55 -2.72 5.71
C PRO A 175 -12.35 -2.72 6.68
N ASN A 176 -12.45 -3.44 7.81
CA ASN A 176 -11.37 -3.51 8.79
C ASN A 176 -10.11 -4.22 8.26
N LEU A 177 -10.30 -5.16 7.34
CA LEU A 177 -9.24 -5.86 6.62
C LEU A 177 -9.49 -5.69 5.12
N GLY A 178 -8.41 -5.50 4.37
CA GLY A 178 -8.45 -5.28 2.92
C GLY A 178 -7.55 -4.11 2.49
N SER A 179 -7.40 -3.98 1.17
CA SER A 179 -6.50 -3.02 0.52
C SER A 179 -7.16 -2.35 -0.68
N ARG A 180 -6.44 -1.43 -1.34
CA ARG A 180 -6.84 -0.76 -2.60
C ARG A 180 -8.13 0.07 -2.50
N SER A 181 -8.45 0.56 -1.30
CA SER A 181 -9.65 1.35 -1.01
C SER A 181 -10.96 0.65 -1.40
N ARG A 182 -10.97 -0.69 -1.50
CA ARG A 182 -12.16 -1.46 -1.88
C ARG A 182 -13.29 -1.26 -0.88
N HIS A 183 -14.50 -1.07 -1.40
CA HIS A 183 -15.71 -0.83 -0.60
C HIS A 183 -15.55 0.30 0.44
N THR A 184 -14.64 1.24 0.20
CA THR A 184 -14.51 2.45 0.99
C THR A 184 -15.54 3.48 0.50
N LEU A 185 -16.07 4.25 1.44
CA LEU A 185 -16.88 5.42 1.17
C LEU A 185 -16.32 6.58 1.99
N ILE A 186 -16.13 7.73 1.35
CA ILE A 186 -15.65 8.97 1.95
C ILE A 186 -16.76 10.04 1.88
N HIS A 187 -16.51 11.25 2.41
CA HIS A 187 -17.46 12.36 2.41
C HIS A 187 -18.80 12.01 3.07
N VAL A 188 -18.73 11.20 4.14
CA VAL A 188 -19.89 10.75 4.89
C VAL A 188 -20.19 11.77 5.98
N ASP A 189 -21.15 12.64 5.70
CA ASP A 189 -21.60 13.73 6.59
C ASP A 189 -23.01 13.52 7.14
N THR A 190 -23.75 12.52 6.62
CA THR A 190 -25.10 12.17 7.10
C THR A 190 -25.23 10.72 7.58
N PRO A 191 -26.17 10.43 8.50
CA PRO A 191 -26.47 9.06 8.93
C PRO A 191 -26.87 8.13 7.78
N GLU A 192 -27.56 8.64 6.76
CA GLU A 192 -28.00 7.86 5.60
C GLU A 192 -26.79 7.39 4.78
N LYS A 193 -25.86 8.32 4.49
CA LYS A 193 -24.59 7.99 3.83
C LYS A 193 -23.77 7.02 4.67
N LEU A 194 -23.74 7.18 5.99
CA LEU A 194 -23.04 6.27 6.90
C LEU A 194 -23.59 4.84 6.80
N ILE A 195 -24.92 4.69 6.83
CA ILE A 195 -25.56 3.37 6.74
C ILE A 195 -25.27 2.73 5.38
N TYR A 196 -25.29 3.52 4.31
CA TYR A 196 -24.93 3.06 2.97
C TYR A 196 -23.47 2.56 2.92
N GLY A 197 -22.51 3.38 3.39
CA GLY A 197 -21.10 3.03 3.45
C GLY A 197 -20.82 1.83 4.35
N PHE A 198 -21.48 1.76 5.51
CA PHE A 198 -21.38 0.62 6.42
C PHE A 198 -21.83 -0.69 5.76
N LYS A 199 -22.97 -0.69 5.06
CA LYS A 199 -23.46 -1.86 4.32
C LYS A 199 -22.52 -2.23 3.17
N LYS A 200 -21.93 -1.24 2.50
CA LYS A 200 -20.94 -1.43 1.44
C LYS A 200 -19.71 -2.17 1.98
N ALA A 201 -19.06 -1.64 3.01
CA ALA A 201 -17.89 -2.24 3.65
C ALA A 201 -18.18 -3.64 4.24
N LYS A 202 -19.37 -3.85 4.81
CA LYS A 202 -19.82 -5.15 5.35
C LYS A 202 -19.81 -6.29 4.33
N LYS A 203 -19.81 -6.00 3.03
CA LYS A 203 -19.70 -7.04 1.98
C LYS A 203 -18.37 -7.77 1.99
N LEU A 204 -17.30 -7.09 2.43
CA LEU A 204 -15.94 -7.65 2.48
C LEU A 204 -15.49 -8.04 3.89
N SER A 205 -16.02 -7.39 4.92
CA SER A 205 -15.57 -7.65 6.29
C SER A 205 -16.72 -7.56 7.29
N PRO A 206 -16.81 -8.46 8.29
CA PRO A 206 -17.76 -8.31 9.40
C PRO A 206 -17.49 -7.07 10.25
N LEU A 207 -16.31 -6.49 10.21
CA LEU A 207 -15.94 -5.31 10.98
C LEU A 207 -15.71 -4.14 10.03
N VAL A 208 -16.33 -3.00 10.34
CA VAL A 208 -16.21 -1.76 9.55
C VAL A 208 -15.55 -0.71 10.40
N ILE A 209 -14.58 0.00 9.83
CA ILE A 209 -13.97 1.19 10.44
C ILE A 209 -14.82 2.40 10.08
N ILE A 210 -15.10 3.23 11.08
CA ILE A 210 -15.71 4.55 10.95
C ILE A 210 -14.72 5.53 11.58
N GLU A 211 -14.18 6.46 10.79
CA GLU A 211 -13.19 7.42 11.28
C GLU A 211 -13.29 8.75 10.56
N GLU A 212 -12.77 9.81 11.19
CA GLU A 212 -12.69 11.15 10.63
C GLU A 212 -11.97 11.10 9.27
N GLU A 213 -12.50 11.83 8.31
CA GLU A 213 -11.84 11.99 7.03
C GLU A 213 -10.64 12.94 7.19
N LEU A 214 -9.44 12.40 7.00
CA LEU A 214 -8.20 13.18 7.00
C LEU A 214 -8.13 14.08 5.77
N ARG A 215 -7.42 15.21 5.88
CA ARG A 215 -7.23 16.17 4.81
C ARG A 215 -5.77 16.26 4.39
N GLY A 216 -5.55 16.47 3.11
CA GLY A 216 -4.22 16.59 2.53
C GLY A 216 -3.92 15.54 1.48
N TYR A 217 -2.64 15.37 1.20
CA TYR A 217 -2.17 14.45 0.18
C TYR A 217 -1.89 13.07 0.77
N LEU A 218 -2.05 12.03 -0.04
CA LEU A 218 -1.67 10.68 0.32
C LEU A 218 -0.17 10.50 0.06
N PHE A 219 0.59 10.12 1.07
CA PHE A 219 1.98 9.76 0.95
C PHE A 219 2.19 8.28 1.25
N ARG A 220 3.19 7.70 0.58
CA ARG A 220 3.78 6.41 0.94
C ARG A 220 5.21 6.63 1.37
N ALA A 221 5.45 6.52 2.67
CA ALA A 221 6.79 6.40 3.22
C ALA A 221 7.24 4.94 3.17
N THR A 222 8.52 4.68 2.95
CA THR A 222 9.10 3.34 3.04
C THR A 222 10.20 3.35 4.09
N LEU A 223 10.11 2.41 5.02
CA LEU A 223 11.08 2.16 6.08
C LEU A 223 11.86 0.88 5.77
N VAL A 224 13.18 0.92 5.83
CA VAL A 224 14.07 -0.24 5.74
C VAL A 224 14.93 -0.28 6.99
N GLY A 225 14.89 -1.39 7.72
CA GLY A 225 15.60 -1.52 9.00
C GLY A 225 15.18 -0.47 10.03
N GLY A 226 13.91 -0.05 10.02
CA GLY A 226 13.37 1.02 10.87
C GLY A 226 13.78 2.44 10.48
N LYS A 227 14.53 2.63 9.39
CA LYS A 227 14.97 3.93 8.88
C LYS A 227 14.18 4.39 7.68
N LEU A 228 13.86 5.68 7.63
CA LEU A 228 13.17 6.24 6.47
C LEU A 228 14.09 6.25 5.26
N VAL A 229 13.65 5.60 4.19
CA VAL A 229 14.44 5.49 2.97
C VAL A 229 13.79 6.13 1.75
N GLY A 230 12.49 6.39 1.78
CA GLY A 230 11.79 7.03 0.68
C GLY A 230 10.43 7.57 1.08
N VAL A 231 9.95 8.63 0.42
CA VAL A 231 8.60 9.18 0.57
C VAL A 231 8.06 9.61 -0.79
N VAL A 232 6.98 8.96 -1.23
CA VAL A 232 6.28 9.32 -2.48
C VAL A 232 4.93 9.92 -2.16
N ARG A 233 4.64 11.11 -2.70
CA ARG A 233 3.28 11.63 -2.80
C ARG A 233 2.53 10.91 -3.92
N ARG A 234 1.29 10.53 -3.65
CA ARG A 234 0.42 9.80 -4.58
C ARG A 234 -0.80 10.65 -4.87
N ASP A 235 -0.85 11.19 -6.07
CA ASP A 235 -1.91 12.11 -6.47
C ASP A 235 -3.01 11.35 -7.24
N GLN A 236 -4.25 11.81 -7.09
CA GLN A 236 -5.37 11.35 -7.91
C GLN A 236 -5.11 11.68 -9.40
N PRO A 237 -5.86 11.10 -10.35
CA PRO A 237 -5.90 11.63 -11.70
C PRO A 237 -6.47 13.04 -11.61
N GLU A 238 -5.65 14.04 -11.91
CA GLU A 238 -5.99 15.44 -11.69
C GLU A 238 -5.43 16.34 -12.78
N VAL A 239 -6.03 17.53 -12.91
CA VAL A 239 -5.49 18.65 -13.67
C VAL A 239 -5.61 19.94 -12.87
N VAL A 240 -4.74 20.90 -13.16
CA VAL A 240 -4.75 22.22 -12.52
C VAL A 240 -5.32 23.23 -13.51
N GLY A 241 -6.35 23.96 -13.09
CA GLY A 241 -6.93 25.04 -13.86
C GLY A 241 -5.91 26.15 -14.13
N ASP A 242 -5.94 26.69 -15.34
CA ASP A 242 -5.17 27.87 -15.72
C ASP A 242 -6.03 29.12 -15.95
N GLY A 243 -7.35 28.98 -15.83
CA GLY A 243 -8.31 30.06 -16.07
C GLY A 243 -8.54 30.39 -17.55
N ILE A 244 -8.00 29.59 -18.47
CA ILE A 244 -8.04 29.85 -19.92
C ILE A 244 -8.66 28.66 -20.67
N HIS A 245 -8.18 27.45 -20.40
CA HIS A 245 -8.59 26.25 -21.11
C HIS A 245 -9.72 25.52 -20.40
N THR A 246 -10.55 24.84 -21.17
CA THR A 246 -11.59 23.94 -20.66
C THR A 246 -10.96 22.75 -19.93
N LEU A 247 -11.74 22.11 -19.05
CA LEU A 247 -11.30 20.90 -18.35
C LEU A 247 -10.91 19.78 -19.33
N GLU A 248 -11.62 19.65 -20.45
CA GLU A 248 -11.30 18.70 -21.53
C GLU A 248 -9.94 18.98 -22.17
N GLU A 249 -9.65 20.24 -22.50
CA GLU A 249 -8.37 20.64 -23.08
C GLU A 249 -7.21 20.42 -22.10
N LEU A 250 -7.40 20.76 -20.81
CA LEU A 250 -6.42 20.51 -19.77
C LEU A 250 -6.14 19.01 -19.59
N MET A 251 -7.18 18.18 -19.59
CA MET A 251 -7.05 16.72 -19.51
C MET A 251 -6.32 16.15 -20.74
N ASN A 252 -6.66 16.61 -21.93
CA ASN A 252 -6.01 16.16 -23.16
C ASN A 252 -4.53 16.52 -23.17
N LYS A 253 -4.20 17.76 -22.78
CA LYS A 253 -2.80 18.22 -22.63
C LYS A 253 -2.03 17.40 -21.60
N GLU A 254 -2.64 17.09 -20.45
CA GLU A 254 -2.03 16.23 -19.43
C GLU A 254 -1.79 14.80 -19.96
N ASN A 255 -2.73 14.29 -20.77
CA ASN A 255 -2.62 12.98 -21.42
C ASN A 255 -1.60 12.89 -22.57
N GLU A 256 -1.08 14.02 -23.06
CA GLU A 256 -0.04 14.07 -24.09
C GLU A 256 1.36 13.76 -23.56
N ARG A 257 1.57 13.82 -22.23
CA ARG A 257 2.82 13.44 -21.56
C ARG A 257 3.32 12.07 -22.03
N LEU A 258 4.61 11.99 -22.38
CA LEU A 258 5.20 10.77 -22.90
C LEU A 258 5.16 9.62 -21.89
N GLU A 259 5.31 9.95 -20.61
CA GLU A 259 5.29 9.01 -19.49
C GLU A 259 3.96 8.28 -19.37
N ARG A 260 2.85 8.91 -19.79
CA ARG A 260 1.49 8.32 -19.82
C ARG A 260 1.24 7.38 -21.00
N LYS A 261 2.21 7.25 -21.92
CA LYS A 261 2.22 6.25 -23.00
C LYS A 261 2.93 4.95 -22.60
N GLY A 262 3.71 4.98 -21.52
CA GLY A 262 4.49 3.86 -21.03
C GLY A 262 3.67 2.89 -20.18
N PRO A 263 4.24 1.74 -19.77
CA PRO A 263 3.51 0.72 -19.02
C PRO A 263 3.25 1.12 -17.54
N ILE A 264 3.80 2.26 -17.08
CA ILE A 264 3.79 2.66 -15.68
C ILE A 264 2.62 3.62 -15.40
N PHE A 265 2.57 4.75 -16.09
CA PHE A 265 1.49 5.73 -15.97
C PHE A 265 0.54 5.63 -17.14
N HIS A 266 -0.75 5.75 -16.87
CA HIS A 266 -1.78 5.63 -17.89
C HIS A 266 -2.47 6.98 -18.10
N LYS A 267 -3.25 7.07 -19.18
CA LYS A 267 -4.07 8.25 -19.45
C LYS A 267 -5.19 8.38 -18.42
N ILE A 268 -5.54 9.62 -18.11
CA ILE A 268 -6.79 9.99 -17.46
C ILE A 268 -7.92 9.69 -18.45
N VAL A 269 -8.95 8.97 -17.99
CA VAL A 269 -10.13 8.63 -18.78
C VAL A 269 -11.37 9.08 -18.02
N VAL A 270 -12.33 9.65 -18.73
CA VAL A 270 -13.65 9.97 -18.18
C VAL A 270 -14.52 8.72 -18.27
N ASP A 271 -14.50 7.93 -17.20
CA ASP A 271 -15.42 6.81 -17.00
C ASP A 271 -16.60 7.22 -16.09
N PRO A 272 -17.58 6.35 -15.81
CA PRO A 272 -18.68 6.71 -14.94
C PRO A 272 -18.28 7.08 -13.49
N ASP A 273 -17.12 6.63 -12.99
CA ASP A 273 -16.62 7.09 -11.68
C ASP A 273 -16.07 8.51 -11.77
N ALA A 274 -15.39 8.83 -12.87
CA ALA A 274 -14.96 10.20 -13.16
C ALA A 274 -16.15 11.14 -13.32
N GLU A 275 -17.24 10.73 -13.97
CA GLU A 275 -18.45 11.57 -14.05
C GLU A 275 -19.07 11.86 -12.67
N ILE A 276 -19.10 10.86 -11.78
CA ILE A 276 -19.57 11.04 -10.41
C ILE A 276 -18.67 12.02 -9.65
N GLU A 277 -17.36 11.88 -9.82
CA GLU A 277 -16.36 12.73 -9.21
C GLU A 277 -16.47 14.18 -9.69
N LEU A 278 -16.52 14.40 -11.00
CA LEU A 278 -16.66 15.74 -11.60
C LEU A 278 -17.98 16.41 -11.18
N LYS A 279 -19.06 15.64 -11.08
CA LYS A 279 -20.33 16.13 -10.55
C LYS A 279 -20.21 16.54 -9.08
N ARG A 280 -19.43 15.82 -8.27
CA ARG A 280 -19.15 16.21 -6.88
C ARG A 280 -18.31 17.48 -6.82
N GLU A 281 -17.32 17.61 -7.68
CA GLU A 281 -16.53 18.83 -7.87
C GLU A 281 -17.36 20.00 -8.44
N GLY A 282 -18.59 19.75 -8.88
CA GLY A 282 -19.48 20.76 -9.43
C GLY A 282 -18.94 21.39 -10.71
N ILE A 283 -18.24 20.61 -11.53
CA ILE A 283 -17.61 21.05 -12.78
C ILE A 283 -17.90 20.06 -13.91
N GLY A 284 -18.18 20.59 -15.10
CA GLY A 284 -18.32 19.84 -16.34
C GLY A 284 -17.08 19.94 -17.23
N MET A 285 -16.96 19.02 -18.19
CA MET A 285 -15.81 18.95 -19.11
C MET A 285 -15.60 20.23 -19.96
N LYS A 286 -16.67 20.99 -20.21
CA LYS A 286 -16.63 22.23 -21.00
C LYS A 286 -16.40 23.49 -20.15
N ASP A 287 -16.36 23.37 -18.83
CA ASP A 287 -16.10 24.50 -17.95
C ASP A 287 -14.61 24.84 -17.95
N ILE A 288 -14.30 26.12 -17.75
CA ILE A 288 -12.93 26.62 -17.59
C ILE A 288 -12.63 26.68 -16.09
N PRO A 289 -11.78 25.78 -15.55
CA PRO A 289 -11.45 25.81 -14.13
C PRO A 289 -10.62 27.07 -13.82
N LYS A 290 -10.92 27.71 -12.68
CA LYS A 290 -10.15 28.87 -12.21
C LYS A 290 -8.68 28.52 -12.08
N LYS A 291 -7.81 29.51 -12.29
CA LYS A 291 -6.38 29.37 -12.10
C LYS A 291 -6.06 28.76 -10.72
N ASP A 292 -5.15 27.79 -10.70
CA ASP A 292 -4.65 27.07 -9.53
C ASP A 292 -5.70 26.15 -8.84
N ARG A 293 -6.92 26.02 -9.40
CA ARG A 293 -7.91 25.06 -8.91
C ARG A 293 -7.55 23.66 -9.39
N VAL A 294 -7.26 22.75 -8.47
CA VAL A 294 -7.09 21.31 -8.77
C VAL A 294 -8.46 20.67 -8.98
N ILE A 295 -8.62 19.91 -10.07
CA ILE A 295 -9.80 19.11 -10.38
C ILE A 295 -9.39 17.64 -10.47
N THR A 296 -10.04 16.79 -9.68
CA THR A 296 -9.80 15.34 -9.66
C THR A 296 -10.84 14.59 -10.49
N PHE A 297 -10.42 13.49 -11.12
CA PHE A 297 -11.28 12.58 -11.90
C PHE A 297 -11.52 11.24 -11.16
N SER A 298 -10.89 11.03 -10.02
CA SER A 298 -11.16 9.85 -9.18
C SER A 298 -10.74 10.13 -7.75
N GLN A 299 -11.31 9.37 -6.82
CA GLN A 299 -10.83 9.32 -5.43
C GLN A 299 -9.68 8.34 -5.21
N LYS A 300 -9.39 7.49 -6.20
CA LYS A 300 -8.29 6.52 -6.13
C LYS A 300 -7.02 7.14 -6.71
N THR A 301 -5.87 6.87 -6.10
CA THR A 301 -4.54 7.36 -6.51
C THR A 301 -3.77 6.30 -7.32
N SER A 302 -4.47 5.58 -8.20
CA SER A 302 -3.88 4.47 -8.96
C SER A 302 -3.32 4.95 -10.29
N ARG A 303 -2.08 4.56 -10.61
CA ARG A 303 -1.42 4.87 -11.89
C ARG A 303 -2.20 4.36 -13.11
N GLY A 304 -2.92 3.26 -12.96
CA GLY A 304 -3.71 2.64 -14.03
C GLY A 304 -4.95 3.43 -14.47
N ILE A 305 -5.39 4.41 -13.67
CA ILE A 305 -6.52 5.30 -14.01
C ILE A 305 -6.07 6.75 -14.19
N GLY A 306 -4.76 6.97 -14.36
CA GLY A 306 -4.18 8.30 -14.57
C GLY A 306 -3.69 9.01 -13.31
N GLY A 307 -3.69 8.36 -12.15
CA GLY A 307 -3.04 8.89 -10.95
C GLY A 307 -1.52 8.98 -11.12
N THR A 308 -0.88 9.86 -10.35
CA THR A 308 0.54 10.14 -10.50
C THR A 308 1.30 9.93 -9.19
N THR A 309 2.63 9.91 -9.28
CA THR A 309 3.49 9.83 -8.11
C THR A 309 4.62 10.85 -8.20
N THR A 310 4.91 11.50 -7.08
CA THR A 310 6.00 12.46 -6.94
C THR A 310 6.93 11.99 -5.82
N GLU A 311 8.21 11.79 -6.12
CA GLU A 311 9.20 11.44 -5.11
C GLU A 311 9.66 12.70 -4.36
N VAL A 312 9.39 12.75 -3.06
CA VAL A 312 9.49 13.93 -2.19
C VAL A 312 10.34 13.68 -0.93
N THR A 313 11.18 12.63 -0.93
CA THR A 313 12.02 12.27 0.23
C THR A 313 12.84 13.44 0.74
N ASP A 314 13.39 14.27 -0.15
CA ASP A 314 14.25 15.39 0.26
C ASP A 314 13.46 16.59 0.82
N MET A 315 12.13 16.57 0.72
CA MET A 315 11.24 17.65 1.17
C MET A 315 10.64 17.39 2.56
N ILE A 316 10.70 16.14 3.06
CA ILE A 316 10.05 15.78 4.33
C ILE A 316 10.63 16.52 5.53
N HIS A 317 9.76 17.05 6.39
CA HIS A 317 10.17 17.69 7.63
C HIS A 317 10.85 16.70 8.60
N PRO A 318 11.94 17.09 9.30
CA PRO A 318 12.66 16.21 10.23
C PRO A 318 11.78 15.58 11.33
N GLU A 319 10.75 16.29 11.81
CA GLU A 319 9.82 15.74 12.80
C GLU A 319 8.93 14.61 12.25
N ASN A 320 8.63 14.65 10.94
CA ASN A 320 7.89 13.57 10.28
C ASN A 320 8.80 12.34 10.11
N VAL A 321 10.09 12.56 9.82
CA VAL A 321 11.11 11.49 9.82
C VAL A 321 11.17 10.82 11.19
N LYS A 322 11.30 11.59 12.28
CA LYS A 322 11.33 11.05 13.65
C LYS A 322 10.08 10.23 13.98
N MET A 323 8.89 10.70 13.60
CA MET A 323 7.63 9.97 13.79
C MET A 323 7.62 8.64 13.03
N LEU A 324 8.04 8.64 11.77
CA LEU A 324 8.09 7.44 10.93
C LEU A 324 9.16 6.45 11.41
N GLU A 325 10.33 6.91 11.84
CA GLU A 325 11.37 6.03 12.41
C GLU A 325 10.99 5.48 13.78
N LYS A 326 10.29 6.26 14.62
CA LYS A 326 9.68 5.76 15.86
C LYS A 326 8.69 4.63 15.56
N LEU A 327 7.85 4.80 14.54
CA LEU A 327 6.97 3.75 14.06
C LEU A 327 7.76 2.52 13.57
N GLY A 328 8.83 2.72 12.81
CA GLY A 328 9.71 1.62 12.38
C GLY A 328 10.29 0.82 13.55
N ALA A 329 10.78 1.52 14.57
CA ALA A 329 11.29 0.90 15.80
C ALA A 329 10.21 0.16 16.60
N TYR A 330 8.97 0.65 16.56
CA TYR A 330 7.82 -0.01 17.19
C TYR A 330 7.42 -1.29 16.47
N LEU A 331 7.36 -1.27 15.14
CA LEU A 331 6.97 -2.42 14.32
C LEU A 331 8.04 -3.51 14.32
N LYS A 332 9.32 -3.13 14.34
CA LYS A 332 10.48 -4.05 14.26
C LYS A 332 10.45 -4.97 13.04
N ASP A 333 9.84 -4.52 11.96
CA ASP A 333 9.85 -5.22 10.69
C ASP A 333 10.97 -4.68 9.78
N PRO A 334 11.71 -5.54 9.06
CA PRO A 334 12.82 -5.10 8.20
C PRO A 334 12.37 -4.19 7.06
N LEU A 335 11.11 -4.28 6.62
CA LEU A 335 10.59 -3.49 5.51
C LEU A 335 9.11 -3.15 5.70
N VAL A 336 8.80 -1.86 5.77
CA VAL A 336 7.41 -1.39 5.92
C VAL A 336 7.13 -0.24 4.97
N GLY A 337 6.06 -0.35 4.19
CA GLY A 337 5.44 0.82 3.55
C GLY A 337 4.37 1.40 4.47
N VAL A 338 4.43 2.70 4.74
CA VAL A 338 3.51 3.43 5.60
C VAL A 338 2.72 4.40 4.75
N ASP A 339 1.40 4.24 4.72
CA ASP A 339 0.51 5.25 4.16
C ASP A 339 0.12 6.26 5.21
N LEU A 340 0.23 7.53 4.87
CA LEU A 340 -0.20 8.64 5.69
C LEU A 340 -0.87 9.70 4.83
N ILE A 341 -1.89 10.36 5.39
CA ILE A 341 -2.39 11.62 4.84
C ILE A 341 -1.83 12.75 5.70
N ILE A 342 -1.29 13.77 5.05
CA ILE A 342 -0.80 15.01 5.66
C ILE A 342 -0.98 16.16 4.65
N GLU A 343 -1.27 17.36 5.14
CA GLU A 343 -1.54 18.51 4.26
C GLU A 343 -0.25 18.99 3.59
N LYS A 344 0.83 19.11 4.37
CA LYS A 344 2.16 19.51 3.88
C LYS A 344 3.22 18.67 4.57
N ILE A 345 3.98 17.92 3.78
CA ILE A 345 5.01 16.99 4.28
C ILE A 345 6.25 17.74 4.81
N GLU A 346 6.40 19.01 4.42
CA GLU A 346 7.46 19.95 4.76
C GLU A 346 7.26 20.62 6.12
N GLU A 347 6.08 20.46 6.72
CA GLU A 347 5.74 20.98 8.05
C GLU A 347 5.62 19.81 9.06
N PRO A 348 5.82 20.05 10.37
CA PRO A 348 5.75 18.99 11.39
C PRO A 348 4.33 18.45 11.55
N TRP A 349 4.19 17.13 11.70
CA TRP A 349 2.90 16.42 11.81
C TRP A 349 2.04 16.86 13.01
N PHE A 350 2.66 17.38 14.08
CA PHE A 350 1.97 17.87 15.28
C PHE A 350 1.56 19.34 15.20
N SER A 351 1.76 20.00 14.04
CA SER A 351 1.18 21.31 13.76
C SER A 351 -0.36 21.23 13.64
N GLU A 352 -1.02 22.33 13.27
CA GLU A 352 -2.49 22.39 13.12
C GLU A 352 -3.05 21.56 11.95
N GLN A 353 -2.23 20.71 11.31
CA GLN A 353 -2.64 19.87 10.19
C GLN A 353 -3.46 18.65 10.62
N HIS A 354 -4.48 18.31 9.82
CA HIS A 354 -5.26 17.09 10.01
C HIS A 354 -4.58 15.87 9.38
N CYS A 355 -3.51 15.38 10.02
CA CYS A 355 -2.72 14.26 9.51
C CYS A 355 -3.00 12.93 10.25
N GLY A 356 -2.58 11.81 9.64
CA GLY A 356 -2.63 10.51 10.28
C GLY A 356 -2.12 9.37 9.41
N ILE A 357 -1.58 8.35 10.07
CA ILE A 357 -1.21 7.08 9.45
C ILE A 357 -2.48 6.27 9.17
N ILE A 358 -2.58 5.72 7.96
CA ILE A 358 -3.78 5.05 7.42
C ILE A 358 -3.62 3.54 7.43
N GLU A 359 -2.46 3.06 6.98
CA GLU A 359 -2.12 1.64 6.92
C GLU A 359 -0.60 1.45 6.87
N CYS A 360 -0.15 0.29 7.35
CA CYS A 360 1.20 -0.21 7.15
C CYS A 360 1.13 -1.46 6.27
N ASN A 361 2.14 -1.68 5.43
CA ASN A 361 2.22 -2.80 4.49
C ASN A 361 3.61 -3.46 4.60
N SER A 362 3.65 -4.77 4.82
CA SER A 362 4.89 -5.57 4.92
C SER A 362 5.55 -5.90 3.58
N LEU A 363 4.78 -5.81 2.49
CA LEU A 363 5.21 -6.04 1.10
C LEU A 363 4.94 -4.79 0.23
N PRO A 364 5.58 -3.65 0.53
CA PRO A 364 5.28 -2.40 -0.15
C PRO A 364 5.67 -2.40 -1.64
N PHE A 365 4.98 -1.56 -2.41
CA PHE A 365 5.34 -1.27 -3.80
C PHE A 365 6.56 -0.34 -3.85
N ILE A 366 7.76 -0.90 -3.71
CA ILE A 366 9.01 -0.11 -3.75
C ILE A 366 9.23 0.56 -5.11
N ASP A 367 8.64 0.03 -6.18
CA ASP A 367 8.71 0.57 -7.54
C ASP A 367 8.11 1.97 -7.67
N LEU A 368 7.27 2.40 -6.72
CA LEU A 368 6.79 3.78 -6.64
C LEU A 368 7.94 4.79 -6.49
N HIS A 369 9.02 4.41 -5.80
CA HIS A 369 10.21 5.25 -5.58
C HIS A 369 11.17 5.22 -6.78
N HIS A 370 11.22 4.10 -7.52
CA HIS A 370 12.11 3.94 -8.67
C HIS A 370 11.58 4.61 -9.94
N TYR A 371 10.25 4.64 -10.09
CA TYR A 371 9.60 5.20 -11.27
C TYR A 371 8.55 6.26 -10.91
N PRO A 372 8.92 7.35 -10.23
CA PRO A 372 8.01 8.46 -10.01
C PRO A 372 7.78 9.22 -11.33
N LEU A 373 6.62 9.86 -11.46
CA LEU A 373 6.35 10.76 -12.59
C LEU A 373 7.13 12.07 -12.43
N PHE A 374 7.25 12.54 -11.19
CA PHE A 374 7.93 13.78 -10.82
C PHE A 374 8.92 13.55 -9.69
N GLY A 375 9.94 14.40 -9.61
CA GLY A 375 11.01 14.27 -8.62
C GLY A 375 12.09 13.26 -9.05
N LYS A 376 13.08 13.08 -8.17
CA LYS A 376 14.25 12.26 -8.46
C LYS A 376 13.99 10.80 -8.08
N PRO A 377 14.17 9.83 -9.00
CA PRO A 377 14.12 8.40 -8.65
C PRO A 377 15.01 8.05 -7.45
N ASN A 378 14.51 7.19 -6.57
CA ASN A 378 15.16 6.79 -5.33
C ASN A 378 15.30 5.26 -5.28
N ASN A 379 16.55 4.78 -5.27
CA ASN A 379 16.88 3.36 -5.29
C ASN A 379 16.64 2.70 -3.91
N VAL A 380 15.37 2.47 -3.59
CA VAL A 380 14.97 1.76 -2.36
C VAL A 380 15.41 0.29 -2.37
N ALA A 381 15.52 -0.33 -3.56
CA ALA A 381 15.97 -1.71 -3.69
C ALA A 381 17.42 -1.88 -3.22
N GLY A 382 18.28 -0.91 -3.55
CA GLY A 382 19.66 -0.91 -3.08
C GLY A 382 19.77 -0.76 -1.56
N LYS A 383 18.91 0.07 -0.96
CA LYS A 383 18.85 0.21 0.51
C LYS A 383 18.36 -1.09 1.17
N LEU A 384 17.43 -1.81 0.53
CA LEU A 384 16.99 -3.12 0.99
C LEU A 384 18.11 -4.17 0.90
N TRP A 385 18.81 -4.27 -0.24
CA TRP A 385 19.95 -5.18 -0.36
C TRP A 385 21.09 -4.84 0.61
N ASN A 386 21.31 -3.57 0.93
CA ASN A 386 22.27 -3.17 1.98
C ASN A 386 21.88 -3.73 3.36
N LEU A 387 20.59 -3.89 3.65
CA LEU A 387 20.12 -4.49 4.90
C LEU A 387 20.28 -6.02 4.87
N VAL A 388 19.92 -6.65 3.75
CA VAL A 388 19.80 -8.11 3.63
C VAL A 388 21.15 -8.80 3.36
N MET A 389 21.97 -8.21 2.49
CA MET A 389 23.32 -8.65 2.16
C MET A 389 24.29 -7.46 2.18
N PRO A 390 24.65 -6.92 3.36
CA PRO A 390 25.52 -5.75 3.49
C PRO A 390 26.86 -5.85 2.73
N GLU A 391 27.40 -7.07 2.63
CA GLU A 391 28.62 -7.41 1.90
C GLU A 391 28.56 -7.19 0.38
N THR A 392 27.37 -6.92 -0.16
CA THR A 392 27.11 -6.64 -1.58
C THR A 392 27.02 -5.14 -1.88
N LYS A 393 27.15 -4.29 -0.86
CA LYS A 393 26.97 -2.84 -1.00
C LYS A 393 27.95 -2.27 -2.05
N ILE A 394 27.39 -1.50 -2.97
CA ILE A 394 28.13 -0.70 -3.95
C ILE A 394 28.15 0.74 -3.43
N ASP A 395 29.28 1.43 -3.62
CA ASP A 395 29.46 2.85 -3.26
C ASP A 395 28.67 3.80 -4.16
#